data_AF-A0A830EGU3-F1
#
_entry.id   AF-A0A830EGU3-F1
#
_cell.length_a   1.000
_cell.length_b   1.000
_cell.length_c   1.000
_cell.angle_alpha   90.00
_cell.angle_beta   90.00
_cell.angle_gamma   90.00
#
_symmetry.space_group_name_H-M   'P 1'
#
loop_
_entity.id
_entity.type
_entity.pdbx_description
1 polymer ?
#
loop_
_entity_poly.entity_id
_entity_poly.type
_entity_poly.pdbx_seq_one_letter_code
_entity_poly.pdbx_strand_id
1 'polypeptide(L)'
;MPSTRDTWIWYGLAALFVLPPGCMALSRLSMELFVSSASAGEGSLGTFLGAFALTVLASWAGMLFSLLLTVGLFLDSRQLRRTDGDWTPTPLYALGGIVHGVGTTLLAAFAVSVPVIGYYLYRRRTRDTTAK
;
A
#
# COMPACT_ATOMS: atom_id res chain seq x y z
N MET A 1 -8.74 -12.69 -23.88
CA MET A 1 -7.51 -12.46 -23.06
C MET A 1 -7.65 -11.10 -22.39
N PRO A 2 -7.27 -10.93 -21.11
CA PRO A 2 -7.25 -9.60 -20.48
C PRO A 2 -6.38 -8.65 -21.31
N SER A 3 -6.79 -7.39 -21.42
CA SER A 3 -5.95 -6.41 -22.11
C SER A 3 -4.63 -6.22 -21.35
N THR A 4 -3.56 -5.85 -22.06
CA THR A 4 -2.27 -5.50 -21.44
C THR A 4 -2.44 -4.39 -20.42
N ARG A 5 -3.32 -3.42 -20.71
CA ARG A 5 -3.68 -2.32 -19.80
C ARG A 5 -4.30 -2.81 -18.49
N ASP A 6 -5.28 -3.69 -18.53
CA ASP A 6 -5.97 -4.19 -17.32
C ASP A 6 -5.02 -4.97 -16.41
N THR A 7 -4.09 -5.69 -17.04
CA THR A 7 -3.01 -6.42 -16.36
C THR A 7 -2.07 -5.45 -15.63
N TRP A 8 -1.63 -4.37 -16.28
CA TRP A 8 -0.77 -3.36 -15.66
C TRP A 8 -1.46 -2.61 -14.52
N ILE A 9 -2.74 -2.29 -14.66
CA ILE A 9 -3.50 -1.63 -13.57
C ILE A 9 -3.55 -2.55 -12.34
N TRP A 10 -3.79 -3.85 -12.53
CA TRP A 10 -3.79 -4.81 -11.43
C TRP A 10 -2.44 -4.84 -10.69
N TYR A 11 -1.34 -4.97 -11.43
CA TYR A 11 0.00 -4.98 -10.83
C TYR A 11 0.35 -3.65 -10.16
N GLY A 12 -0.08 -2.53 -10.72
CA GLY A 12 0.08 -1.22 -10.10
C GLY A 12 -0.62 -1.13 -8.74
N LEU A 13 -1.88 -1.57 -8.66
CA LEU A 13 -2.62 -1.61 -7.40
C LEU A 13 -2.01 -2.61 -6.41
N ALA A 14 -1.55 -3.78 -6.88
CA ALA A 14 -0.90 -4.77 -6.04
C ALA A 14 0.43 -4.26 -5.46
N ALA A 15 1.23 -3.55 -6.26
CA ALA A 15 2.45 -2.90 -5.79
C ALA A 15 2.13 -1.82 -4.74
N LEU A 16 1.17 -0.94 -5.03
CA LEU A 16 0.72 0.11 -4.10
C LEU A 16 0.09 -0.45 -2.81
N PHE A 17 -0.40 -1.68 -2.82
CA PHE A 17 -0.88 -2.39 -1.64
C PHE A 17 0.26 -2.92 -0.76
N VAL A 18 1.37 -3.36 -1.35
CA VAL A 18 2.50 -3.95 -0.59
C VAL A 18 3.51 -2.89 -0.14
N LEU A 19 3.67 -1.80 -0.89
CA LEU A 19 4.66 -0.77 -0.60
C LEU A 19 4.44 -0.07 0.77
N PRO A 20 3.22 0.33 1.19
CA PRO A 20 3.02 1.00 2.47
C PRO A 20 3.47 0.19 3.70
N PRO A 21 3.10 -1.09 3.91
CA PRO A 21 3.59 -1.86 5.03
C PRO A 21 5.11 -2.12 4.93
N GLY A 22 5.67 -2.26 3.72
CA GLY A 22 7.12 -2.36 3.53
C GLY A 22 7.85 -1.09 3.97
N CYS A 23 7.35 0.09 3.59
CA CYS A 23 7.84 1.38 4.03
C CYS A 23 7.74 1.58 5.55
N MET A 24 6.62 1.16 6.15
CA MET A 24 6.46 1.18 7.61
C MET A 24 7.49 0.31 8.31
N ALA A 25 7.68 -0.93 7.86
CA ALA A 25 8.65 -1.86 8.43
C ALA A 25 10.07 -1.29 8.32
N LEU A 26 10.43 -0.74 7.16
CA LEU A 26 11.72 -0.10 6.92
C LEU A 26 11.95 1.11 7.85
N SER A 27 10.94 1.96 8.02
CA SER A 27 10.98 3.13 8.91
C SER A 27 11.18 2.71 10.37
N ARG A 28 10.43 1.70 10.83
CA ARG A 28 10.55 1.16 12.20
C ARG A 28 11.90 0.52 12.46
N LEU A 29 12.37 -0.33 11.55
CA LEU A 29 13.68 -0.97 11.67
C LEU A 29 14.80 0.08 11.71
N SER A 30 14.75 1.08 10.84
CA SER A 30 15.71 2.19 10.83
C SER A 30 15.72 2.94 12.16
N MET A 31 14.54 3.21 12.73
CA MET A 31 14.41 3.88 14.04
C MET A 31 14.92 3.00 15.20
N GLU A 32 14.62 1.71 15.20
CA GLU A 32 15.08 0.77 16.22
C GLU A 32 16.61 0.67 16.23
N LEU A 33 17.22 0.54 15.05
CA LEU A 33 18.67 0.52 14.87
C LEU A 33 19.31 1.86 15.26
N PHE A 34 18.64 2.98 14.99
CA PHE A 34 19.08 4.29 15.41
C PHE A 34 19.14 4.39 16.95
N VAL A 35 18.05 4.00 17.63
CA VAL A 35 17.96 4.05 19.09
C VAL A 35 18.97 3.10 19.74
N SER A 36 19.12 1.88 19.21
CA SER A 36 20.10 0.92 19.74
C SER A 36 21.53 1.44 19.62
N SER A 37 21.90 1.94 18.43
CA SER A 37 23.24 2.48 18.15
C SER A 37 23.55 3.69 19.03
N ALA A 38 22.59 4.63 19.12
CA ALA A 38 22.71 5.81 19.97
C ALA A 38 22.86 5.44 21.46
N SER A 39 22.12 4.43 21.94
CA SER A 39 22.21 3.97 23.33
C SER A 39 23.54 3.28 23.67
N ALA A 40 24.15 2.61 22.69
CA ALA A 40 25.45 1.97 22.83
C ALA A 40 26.62 2.97 22.72
N GLY A 41 26.36 4.22 22.34
CA GLY A 41 27.41 5.19 21.99
C GLY A 41 28.15 4.82 20.70
N GLU A 42 27.57 3.93 19.91
CA GLU A 42 28.13 3.44 18.65
C GLU A 42 27.45 4.21 17.50
N GLY A 43 28.25 4.91 16.68
CA GLY A 43 27.70 5.57 15.50
C GLY A 43 28.42 6.86 15.14
N SER A 44 28.63 7.05 13.84
CA SER A 44 29.09 8.32 13.31
C SER A 44 27.90 9.28 13.11
N LEU A 45 28.17 10.59 13.05
CA LEU A 45 27.17 11.58 12.65
C LEU A 45 26.50 11.21 11.33
N GLY A 46 27.26 10.69 10.36
CA GLY A 46 26.74 10.25 9.07
C GLY A 46 25.74 9.10 9.19
N THR A 47 26.01 8.14 10.07
CA THR A 47 25.09 7.02 10.37
C THR A 47 23.77 7.55 10.93
N PHE A 48 23.83 8.49 11.87
CA PHE A 48 22.63 9.08 12.48
C PHE A 48 21.81 9.89 11.48
N LEU A 49 22.45 10.71 10.65
CA LEU A 49 21.77 11.46 9.58
C LEU A 49 21.16 10.52 8.53
N GLY A 50 21.87 9.46 8.15
CA GLY A 50 21.39 8.46 7.22
C GLY A 50 20.15 7.72 7.74
N ALA A 51 20.18 7.25 8.98
CA ALA A 51 19.04 6.59 9.61
C ALA A 51 17.84 7.54 9.76
N PHE A 52 18.07 8.80 10.17
CA PHE A 52 17.01 9.81 10.23
C PHE A 52 16.37 10.03 8.86
N ALA A 53 17.17 10.26 7.82
CA ALA A 53 16.69 10.47 6.46
C ALA A 53 15.92 9.24 5.95
N LEU A 54 16.44 8.03 6.15
CA LEU A 54 15.79 6.78 5.78
C LEU A 54 14.44 6.61 6.48
N THR A 55 14.38 6.85 7.80
CA THR A 55 13.15 6.76 8.60
C THR A 55 12.08 7.73 8.08
N VAL A 56 12.45 8.99 7.84
CA VAL A 56 11.55 10.04 7.35
C VAL A 56 11.07 9.75 5.94
N LEU A 57 11.99 9.44 5.01
CA LEU A 57 11.66 9.14 3.62
C LEU A 57 10.78 7.91 3.50
N ALA A 58 11.08 6.84 4.24
CA ALA A 58 10.25 5.64 4.25
C ALA A 58 8.84 5.93 4.79
N SER A 59 8.73 6.71 5.88
CA SER A 59 7.43 7.09 6.46
C SER A 59 6.56 7.88 5.46
N TRP A 60 7.11 8.93 4.86
CA TRP A 60 6.39 9.73 3.86
C TRP A 60 6.07 8.97 2.59
N ALA A 61 6.98 8.11 2.13
CA ALA A 61 6.73 7.23 0.98
C ALA A 61 5.54 6.30 1.25
N GLY A 62 5.46 5.69 2.44
CA GLY A 62 4.34 4.84 2.83
C GLY A 62 2.98 5.56 2.79
N MET A 63 2.93 6.80 3.27
CA MET A 63 1.73 7.64 3.19
C MET A 63 1.36 7.97 1.74
N LEU A 64 2.34 8.37 0.93
CA LEU A 64 2.14 8.68 -0.49
C LEU A 64 1.60 7.47 -1.26
N PHE A 65 2.20 6.30 -1.07
CA PHE A 65 1.73 5.07 -1.72
C PHE A 65 0.31 4.70 -1.29
N SER A 66 -0.05 4.91 -0.02
CA SER A 66 -1.42 4.68 0.46
C SER A 66 -2.44 5.66 -0.14
N LEU A 67 -2.05 6.92 -0.35
CA LEU A 67 -2.87 7.90 -1.03
C LEU A 67 -3.09 7.51 -2.50
N LEU A 68 -2.01 7.13 -3.19
CA LEU A 68 -2.09 6.64 -4.58
C LEU A 68 -2.95 5.38 -4.68
N LEU A 69 -2.84 4.45 -3.72
CA LEU A 69 -3.69 3.27 -3.63
C LEU A 69 -5.16 3.65 -3.48
N THR A 70 -5.47 4.61 -2.61
CA THR A 70 -6.83 5.12 -2.39
C THR A 70 -7.43 5.68 -3.67
N VAL A 71 -6.70 6.56 -4.35
CA VAL A 71 -7.12 7.15 -5.63
C VAL A 71 -7.27 6.06 -6.69
N GLY A 72 -6.33 5.12 -6.76
CA GLY A 72 -6.37 3.99 -7.68
C GLY A 72 -7.61 3.12 -7.50
N LEU A 73 -7.92 2.71 -6.27
CA LEU A 73 -9.11 1.93 -5.94
C LEU A 73 -10.41 2.68 -6.26
N PHE A 74 -10.46 3.99 -6.00
CA PHE A 74 -11.61 4.82 -6.32
C PHE A 74 -11.87 4.89 -7.83
N LEU A 75 -10.84 5.21 -8.61
CA LEU A 75 -10.96 5.36 -10.06
C LEU A 75 -11.25 4.01 -10.75
N ASP A 76 -10.53 2.96 -10.36
CA ASP A 76 -10.69 1.62 -10.91
C ASP A 76 -12.09 1.06 -10.62
N SER A 77 -12.57 1.16 -9.37
CA SER A 77 -13.93 0.71 -9.03
C SER A 77 -15.01 1.51 -9.75
N ARG A 78 -14.85 2.84 -9.89
CA ARG A 78 -15.78 3.69 -10.64
C ARG A 78 -15.83 3.29 -12.12
N GLN A 79 -14.70 2.94 -12.71
CA GLN A 79 -14.63 2.48 -14.09
C GLN A 79 -15.27 1.11 -14.26
N LEU A 80 -14.97 0.14 -13.38
CA LEU A 80 -15.51 -1.22 -13.40
C LEU A 80 -17.03 -1.30 -13.15
N ARG A 81 -17.64 -0.26 -12.58
CA ARG A 81 -19.10 -0.14 -12.47
C ARG A 81 -19.80 0.24 -13.77
N ARG A 82 -19.07 0.77 -14.74
CA ARG A 82 -19.61 1.16 -16.04
C ARG A 82 -19.54 0.03 -17.06
N THR A 83 -18.95 -1.10 -16.67
CA THR A 83 -18.78 -2.28 -17.51
C THR A 83 -19.56 -3.44 -16.92
N ASP A 84 -20.16 -4.24 -17.79
CA ASP A 84 -20.86 -5.46 -17.37
C ASP A 84 -19.87 -6.51 -16.85
N GLY A 85 -20.26 -7.23 -15.81
CA GLY A 85 -19.46 -8.32 -15.25
C GLY A 85 -20.12 -8.96 -14.03
N ASP A 86 -19.60 -10.14 -13.69
CA ASP A 86 -20.03 -10.99 -12.57
C ASP A 86 -19.84 -10.35 -11.17
N TRP A 87 -19.05 -9.29 -11.09
CA TRP A 87 -18.76 -8.56 -9.86
C TRP A 87 -18.64 -7.06 -10.11
N THR A 88 -19.44 -6.25 -9.41
CA THR A 88 -19.46 -4.79 -9.53
C THR A 88 -18.96 -4.14 -8.22
N PRO A 89 -17.69 -3.67 -8.17
CA PRO A 89 -17.15 -3.05 -6.97
C PRO A 89 -17.79 -1.68 -6.70
N THR A 90 -17.95 -1.31 -5.43
CA THR A 90 -18.37 0.04 -5.03
C THR A 90 -17.16 0.96 -4.80
N PRO A 91 -17.26 2.28 -5.03
CA PRO A 91 -16.18 3.23 -4.70
C PRO A 91 -15.75 3.23 -3.22
N LEU A 92 -16.57 2.65 -2.33
CA LEU A 92 -16.25 2.48 -0.91
C LEU A 92 -14.99 1.64 -0.66
N TYR A 93 -14.51 0.83 -1.62
CA TYR A 93 -13.22 0.15 -1.50
C TYR A 93 -12.04 1.12 -1.32
N ALA A 94 -12.18 2.38 -1.76
CA ALA A 94 -11.18 3.42 -1.52
C ALA A 94 -10.98 3.71 -0.02
N LEU A 95 -12.00 3.51 0.83
CA LEU A 95 -11.85 3.60 2.28
C LEU A 95 -10.83 2.60 2.81
N GLY A 96 -10.70 1.43 2.16
CA GLY A 96 -9.66 0.46 2.45
C GLY A 96 -8.27 1.09 2.33
N GLY A 97 -8.01 1.86 1.26
CA GLY A 97 -6.75 2.58 1.06
C GLY A 97 -6.47 3.64 2.14
N ILE A 98 -7.50 4.34 2.61
CA ILE A 98 -7.37 5.30 3.72
C ILE A 98 -6.97 4.57 5.01
N VAL A 99 -7.69 3.50 5.35
CA VAL A 99 -7.39 2.66 6.52
C VAL A 99 -5.99 2.03 6.40
N HIS A 100 -5.57 1.70 5.18
CA HIS A 100 -4.22 1.20 4.90
C HIS A 100 -3.14 2.27 5.16
N GLY A 101 -3.41 3.53 4.81
CA GLY A 101 -2.59 4.68 5.18
C GLY A 101 -2.49 4.85 6.69
N VAL A 102 -3.61 4.75 7.41
CA VAL A 102 -3.60 4.73 8.89
C VAL A 102 -2.77 3.55 9.42
N GLY A 103 -2.74 2.42 8.70
CA GLY A 103 -1.90 1.26 8.99
C GLY A 103 -0.42 1.58 9.13
N THR A 104 0.09 2.55 8.35
CA THR A 104 1.50 2.96 8.37
C THR A 104 1.93 3.60 9.70
N THR A 105 0.98 4.09 10.50
CA THR A 105 1.23 4.61 11.85
C THR A 105 0.70 3.65 12.93
N LEU A 106 -0.48 3.06 12.70
CA LEU A 106 -1.15 2.13 13.60
C LEU A 106 -1.31 0.75 12.93
N LEU A 107 -0.40 -0.18 13.27
CA LEU A 107 -0.37 -1.53 12.70
C LEU A 107 -1.73 -2.25 12.71
N ALA A 108 -2.53 -2.06 13.77
CA ALA A 108 -3.85 -2.68 13.92
C ALA A 108 -4.82 -2.34 12.77
N ALA A 109 -4.67 -1.19 12.11
CA ALA A 109 -5.52 -0.83 10.97
C ALA A 109 -5.29 -1.74 9.74
N PHE A 110 -4.12 -2.41 9.64
CA PHE A 110 -3.90 -3.41 8.61
C PHE A 110 -4.78 -4.65 8.76
N ALA A 111 -5.20 -5.00 9.98
CA ALA A 111 -6.11 -6.13 10.19
C ALA A 111 -7.45 -5.95 9.45
N VAL A 112 -7.85 -4.71 9.18
CA VAL A 112 -9.06 -4.38 8.41
C VAL A 112 -8.74 -4.10 6.95
N SER A 113 -7.74 -3.27 6.66
CA SER A 113 -7.45 -2.87 5.27
C SER A 113 -6.91 -4.01 4.42
N VAL A 114 -6.09 -4.92 4.98
CA VAL A 114 -5.48 -6.02 4.23
C VAL A 114 -6.54 -6.99 3.69
N PRO A 115 -7.50 -7.51 4.49
CA PRO A 115 -8.56 -8.34 3.95
C PRO A 115 -9.43 -7.63 2.90
N VAL A 116 -9.80 -6.37 3.14
CA VAL A 116 -10.69 -5.61 2.23
C VAL A 116 -10.03 -5.37 0.87
N ILE A 117 -8.78 -4.89 0.87
CA ILE A 117 -8.04 -4.60 -0.37
C ILE A 117 -7.61 -5.91 -1.04
N GLY A 118 -7.17 -6.91 -0.27
CA GLY A 118 -6.83 -8.23 -0.79
C GLY A 118 -8.01 -8.88 -1.50
N TYR A 119 -9.20 -8.82 -0.90
CA TYR A 119 -10.43 -9.29 -1.53
C TYR A 119 -10.75 -8.54 -2.82
N TYR A 120 -10.61 -7.20 -2.83
CA TYR A 120 -10.77 -6.40 -4.05
C TYR A 120 -9.85 -6.87 -5.18
N LEU A 121 -8.54 -7.01 -4.89
CA LEU A 121 -7.54 -7.41 -5.87
C LEU A 121 -7.80 -8.83 -6.39
N TYR A 122 -8.19 -9.75 -5.51
CA TYR A 122 -8.57 -11.11 -5.88
C TYR A 122 -9.77 -11.15 -6.83
N ARG A 123 -10.85 -10.46 -6.47
CA ARG A 123 -12.07 -10.41 -7.29
C ARG A 123 -11.82 -9.74 -8.63
N ARG A 124 -11.07 -8.62 -8.65
CA ARG A 124 -10.66 -7.94 -9.88
C ARG A 124 -9.88 -8.87 -10.80
N ARG A 125 -8.89 -9.61 -10.26
CA ARG A 125 -8.09 -10.55 -11.06
C ARG A 125 -8.93 -11.67 -11.66
N THR A 126 -9.86 -12.20 -10.87
CA THR A 126 -10.73 -13.30 -11.29
C THR A 126 -11.64 -12.85 -12.43
N ARG A 127 -12.26 -11.66 -12.30
CA ARG A 127 -13.09 -11.04 -13.35
C ARG A 127 -12.34 -10.87 -14.67
N ASP A 128 -11.07 -10.45 -14.62
CA ASP A 128 -10.22 -10.30 -15.81
C ASP A 128 -9.97 -11.67 -16.50
N THR A 129 -9.91 -12.76 -15.73
CA THR A 129 -9.66 -14.11 -16.25
C THR A 129 -10.91 -14.83 -16.77
N THR A 130 -12.09 -14.53 -16.23
CA THR A 130 -13.37 -15.19 -16.56
C THR A 130 -14.15 -14.51 -17.68
N ALA A 131 -13.84 -13.26 -18.04
CA ALA A 131 -14.39 -12.58 -19.22
C ALA A 131 -13.86 -13.13 -20.57
N LYS A 132 -13.50 -14.42 -20.61
CA LYS A 132 -13.08 -15.18 -21.81
C LYS A 132 -14.24 -16.03 -22.29
#